data_AF-A0A7Y2U9M4-F1
#
_entry.id   AF-A0A7Y2U9M4-F1
#
_cell.length_a   1.000
_cell.length_b   1.000
_cell.length_c   1.000
_cell.angle_alpha   90.00
_cell.angle_beta   90.00
_cell.angle_gamma   90.00
#
_symmetry.space_group_name_H-M   'P 1'
#
loop_
_entity.id
_entity.type
_entity.pdbx_description
1 polymer ?
#
loop_
_entity_poly.entity_id
_entity_poly.type
_entity_poly.pdbx_seq_one_letter_code
_entity_poly.pdbx_strand_id
1 'polypeptide(L)'
;MKGQPPLQALLLLVVLVIVGMVGIAYIDTGMPTIPPAPQAVETKGEATVNAEIELVFSSMPLSYTLKKPADGGGDAEVLLRVDSPTQNPDYGEVKLVAHRDATYWLDVVWPDDAADTAYHLVKVSIFPSHGEGQQYSFSSQSRKMNETFDYNTGEHDDE
;
A
#
# COMPACT_ATOMS: atom_id res chain seq x y z
N MET A 1 56.29 27.46 -26.28
CA MET A 1 56.21 28.20 -25.01
C MET A 1 54.99 27.67 -24.25
N LYS A 2 55.19 26.75 -23.30
CA LYS A 2 54.10 26.10 -22.53
C LYS A 2 53.85 26.94 -21.27
N GLY A 3 52.70 27.60 -21.20
CA GLY A 3 52.30 28.43 -20.06
C GLY A 3 51.92 27.55 -18.87
N GLN A 4 52.55 27.79 -17.73
CA GLN A 4 52.12 27.24 -16.45
C GLN A 4 50.70 27.74 -16.14
N PRO A 5 49.82 26.89 -15.57
CA PRO A 5 48.53 27.36 -15.09
C PRO A 5 48.74 28.38 -13.95
N PRO A 6 47.86 29.40 -13.85
CA PRO A 6 47.99 30.45 -12.83
C PRO A 6 47.94 29.84 -11.43
N LEU A 7 48.84 30.28 -10.55
CA LEU A 7 49.00 29.80 -9.17
C LEU A 7 47.67 29.75 -8.38
N GLN A 8 46.73 30.63 -8.73
CA GLN A 8 45.37 30.67 -8.17
C GLN A 8 44.53 29.41 -8.48
N ALA A 9 44.68 28.81 -9.67
CA ALA A 9 43.97 27.57 -10.02
C ALA A 9 44.51 26.37 -9.23
N LEU A 10 45.80 26.37 -8.90
CA LEU A 10 46.42 25.34 -8.06
C LEU A 10 45.93 25.44 -6.60
N LEU A 11 45.82 26.67 -6.08
CA LEU A 11 45.31 26.94 -4.73
C LEU A 11 43.83 26.52 -4.57
N LEU A 12 42.98 26.80 -5.56
CA LEU A 12 41.57 26.38 -5.53
C LEU A 12 41.43 24.85 -5.53
N LEU A 13 42.29 24.14 -6.28
CA LEU A 13 42.27 22.68 -6.32
C LEU A 13 42.74 22.07 -4.99
N VAL A 14 43.71 22.69 -4.30
CA VAL A 14 44.13 22.30 -2.95
C VAL A 14 43.02 22.51 -1.92
N VAL A 15 42.29 23.63 -1.98
CA VAL A 15 41.16 23.88 -1.07
C VAL A 15 40.02 22.88 -1.31
N LEU A 16 39.72 22.53 -2.57
CA LEU A 16 38.65 21.57 -2.89
C LEU A 16 38.99 20.15 -2.39
N VAL A 17 40.27 19.75 -2.42
CA VAL A 17 40.73 18.46 -1.88
C VAL A 17 40.68 18.42 -0.35
N ILE A 18 40.95 19.53 0.34
CA ILE A 18 40.89 19.60 1.81
C ILE A 18 39.44 19.58 2.31
N VAL A 19 38.50 20.24 1.61
CA VAL A 19 37.08 20.25 1.99
C VAL A 19 36.38 18.93 1.64
N GLY A 20 36.84 18.22 0.59
CA GLY A 20 36.29 16.92 0.18
C GLY A 20 36.64 15.71 1.07
N MET A 21 37.50 15.88 2.10
CA MET A 21 37.90 14.82 3.03
C MET A 21 37.43 15.04 4.48
N VAL A 22 36.38 15.82 4.71
CA VAL A 22 35.71 15.89 6.03
C VAL A 22 34.43 15.06 5.97
N GLY A 23 34.60 13.75 5.93
CA GLY A 23 33.51 12.77 5.97
C GLY A 23 33.98 11.32 6.07
N ILE A 24 35.28 11.09 6.28
CA ILE A 24 35.85 9.75 6.44
C ILE A 24 36.23 9.57 7.92
N ALA A 25 35.47 8.68 8.56
CA ALA A 25 35.84 7.87 9.72
C ALA A 25 36.42 8.63 10.93
N TYR A 26 35.53 9.06 11.83
CA TYR A 26 35.91 9.17 13.24
C TYR A 26 36.07 7.74 13.79
N ILE A 27 37.32 7.27 13.83
CA ILE A 27 37.74 6.10 14.60
C ILE A 27 38.27 6.61 15.95
N ASP A 28 37.82 5.89 16.98
CA ASP A 28 38.39 5.72 18.31
C ASP A 28 37.77 6.54 19.46
N THR A 29 37.12 5.82 20.37
CA THR A 29 37.57 5.75 21.76
C THR A 29 36.87 4.56 22.44
N GLY A 30 37.68 3.60 22.90
CA GLY A 30 37.21 2.45 23.67
C GLY A 30 36.33 2.85 24.85
N MET A 31 35.09 2.40 24.82
CA MET A 31 34.15 2.36 25.94
C MET A 31 33.69 0.91 26.10
N PRO A 32 33.50 0.42 27.33
CA PRO A 32 33.12 -0.97 27.58
C PRO A 32 31.83 -1.28 26.82
N THR A 33 31.87 -2.36 26.03
CA THR A 33 30.76 -2.88 25.24
C THR A 33 29.57 -3.19 26.13
N ILE A 34 28.66 -2.23 26.28
CA ILE A 34 27.26 -2.55 26.50
C ILE A 34 26.82 -3.15 25.17
N PRO A 35 26.40 -4.43 25.11
CA PRO A 35 25.86 -4.98 23.88
C PRO A 35 24.74 -4.02 23.44
N PRO A 36 24.76 -3.50 22.19
CA PRO A 36 23.60 -2.77 21.71
C PRO A 36 22.42 -3.69 21.93
N ALA A 37 21.39 -3.18 22.62
CA ALA A 37 20.09 -3.84 22.62
C ALA A 37 19.84 -4.22 21.16
N PRO A 38 19.51 -5.49 20.84
CA PRO A 38 19.33 -5.91 19.47
C PRO A 38 18.47 -4.84 18.82
N GLN A 39 19.04 -4.15 17.82
CA GLN A 39 18.27 -3.22 17.02
C GLN A 39 17.06 -4.04 16.62
N ALA A 40 15.89 -3.63 17.09
CA ALA A 40 14.67 -4.13 16.52
C ALA A 40 14.89 -3.91 15.03
N VAL A 41 15.00 -5.01 14.28
CA VAL A 41 14.83 -4.94 12.84
C VAL A 41 13.47 -4.29 12.76
N GLU A 42 13.41 -3.00 12.44
CA GLU A 42 12.19 -2.44 11.91
C GLU A 42 11.97 -3.27 10.66
N THR A 43 11.14 -4.30 10.82
CA THR A 43 10.46 -4.94 9.72
C THR A 43 9.91 -3.76 8.96
N LYS A 44 10.52 -3.43 7.81
CA LYS A 44 10.09 -2.32 6.96
C LYS A 44 8.59 -2.50 6.85
N GLY A 45 7.82 -1.64 7.52
CA GLY A 45 6.37 -1.73 7.52
C GLY A 45 5.96 -1.72 6.05
N GLU A 46 5.06 -2.63 5.69
CA GLU A 46 4.56 -2.67 4.33
C GLU A 46 4.06 -1.29 3.94
N ALA A 47 4.55 -0.75 2.82
CA ALA A 47 4.13 0.56 2.37
C ALA A 47 2.64 0.49 2.02
N THR A 48 1.85 1.43 2.55
CA THR A 48 0.42 1.49 2.31
C THR A 48 0.01 2.80 1.65
N VAL A 49 -0.96 2.76 0.76
CA VAL A 49 -1.62 3.91 0.13
C VAL A 49 -3.05 4.05 0.67
N ASN A 50 -3.51 5.28 0.88
CA ASN A 50 -4.92 5.52 1.17
C ASN A 50 -5.72 5.47 -0.13
N ALA A 51 -6.88 4.83 -0.11
CA ALA A 51 -7.77 4.79 -1.26
C ALA A 51 -9.21 5.01 -0.83
N GLU A 52 -9.97 5.69 -1.68
CA GLU A 52 -11.42 5.69 -1.61
C GLU A 52 -11.94 4.48 -2.38
N ILE A 53 -12.90 3.76 -1.80
CA ILE A 53 -13.58 2.64 -2.44
C ILE A 53 -15.06 2.98 -2.60
N GLU A 54 -15.57 2.78 -3.82
CA GLU A 54 -17.00 2.86 -4.15
C GLU A 54 -17.50 1.45 -4.42
N LEU A 55 -18.56 1.03 -3.71
CA LEU A 55 -19.25 -0.23 -3.93
C LEU A 55 -20.67 0.04 -4.45
N VAL A 56 -20.96 -0.43 -5.66
CA VAL A 56 -22.29 -0.35 -6.28
C VAL A 56 -22.91 -1.73 -6.29
N PHE A 57 -24.04 -1.90 -5.64
CA PHE A 57 -24.77 -3.17 -5.57
C PHE A 57 -25.98 -3.19 -6.50
N SER A 58 -26.33 -4.36 -7.05
CA SER A 58 -27.62 -4.52 -7.78
C SER A 58 -28.85 -4.32 -6.90
N SER A 59 -28.73 -4.67 -5.62
CA SER A 59 -29.72 -4.53 -4.56
C SER A 59 -28.99 -4.37 -3.23
N MET A 60 -29.63 -3.71 -2.27
CA MET A 60 -29.02 -3.43 -0.97
C MET A 60 -28.65 -4.73 -0.24
N PRO A 61 -27.38 -4.94 0.12
CA PRO A 61 -27.00 -6.09 0.94
C PRO A 61 -27.37 -5.85 2.41
N LEU A 62 -27.44 -6.93 3.20
CA LEU A 62 -27.52 -6.86 4.66
C LEU A 62 -26.18 -6.40 5.26
N SER A 63 -25.07 -6.87 4.69
CA SER A 63 -23.73 -6.49 5.12
C SER A 63 -22.71 -6.80 4.04
N TYR A 64 -21.56 -6.14 4.16
CA TYR A 64 -20.37 -6.51 3.41
C TYR A 64 -19.11 -6.30 4.24
N THR A 65 -18.03 -6.99 3.89
CA THR A 65 -16.72 -6.83 4.52
C THR A 65 -15.63 -6.97 3.47
N LEU A 66 -14.73 -5.99 3.42
CA LEU A 66 -13.49 -6.05 2.67
C LEU A 66 -12.34 -6.43 3.61
N LYS A 67 -11.52 -7.37 3.17
CA LYS A 67 -10.40 -7.92 3.96
C LYS A 67 -9.14 -8.08 3.13
N LYS A 68 -8.00 -8.20 3.79
CA LYS A 68 -6.75 -8.71 3.21
C LYS A 68 -6.18 -9.85 4.08
N PRO A 69 -5.33 -10.72 3.52
CA PRO A 69 -4.54 -11.67 4.31
C PRO A 69 -3.73 -10.93 5.40
N ALA A 70 -3.57 -11.55 6.57
CA ALA A 70 -2.67 -11.03 7.59
C ALA A 70 -1.22 -11.39 7.25
N ASP A 71 -0.31 -10.44 7.50
CA ASP A 71 1.10 -10.49 7.12
C ASP A 71 1.91 -11.62 7.84
N GLY A 72 1.28 -12.34 8.76
CA GLY A 72 1.88 -13.44 9.54
C GLY A 72 1.07 -14.74 9.58
N GLY A 73 0.10 -14.93 8.67
CA GLY A 73 -0.72 -16.16 8.62
C GLY A 73 -1.78 -16.28 9.73
N GLY A 74 -2.11 -15.15 10.37
CA GLY A 74 -3.22 -15.04 11.32
C GLY A 74 -4.57 -14.80 10.63
N ASP A 75 -5.56 -14.40 11.43
CA ASP A 75 -6.89 -14.04 10.93
C ASP A 75 -6.80 -12.87 9.94
N ALA A 76 -7.66 -12.89 8.92
CA ALA A 76 -7.72 -11.84 7.90
C ALA A 76 -7.93 -10.45 8.53
N GLU A 77 -7.18 -9.48 8.03
CA GLU A 77 -7.33 -8.09 8.44
C GLU A 77 -8.58 -7.49 7.77
N VAL A 78 -9.48 -6.91 8.57
CA VAL A 78 -10.68 -6.24 8.08
C VAL A 78 -10.35 -4.80 7.74
N LEU A 79 -10.48 -4.44 6.46
CA LEU A 79 -10.22 -3.09 5.96
C LEU A 79 -11.47 -2.22 6.02
N LEU A 80 -12.62 -2.80 5.72
CA LEU A 80 -13.92 -2.14 5.75
C LEU A 80 -14.99 -3.15 6.15
N ARG A 81 -15.88 -2.76 7.07
CA ARG A 81 -17.08 -3.54 7.42
C ARG A 81 -18.24 -2.57 7.55
N VAL A 82 -19.33 -2.90 6.87
CA VAL A 82 -20.59 -2.17 6.99
C VAL A 82 -21.70 -3.18 7.25
N ASP A 83 -22.41 -2.93 8.34
CA ASP A 83 -23.61 -3.67 8.73
C ASP A 83 -24.82 -2.78 8.44
N SER A 84 -25.80 -3.30 7.71
CA SER A 84 -27.01 -2.57 7.28
C SER A 84 -26.73 -1.28 6.48
N PRO A 85 -26.06 -1.37 5.31
CA PRO A 85 -25.86 -0.21 4.47
C PRO A 85 -27.19 0.45 4.10
N THR A 86 -27.21 1.78 4.06
CA THR A 86 -28.42 2.58 3.80
C THR A 86 -28.37 3.32 2.47
N GLN A 87 -27.25 3.22 1.74
CA GLN A 87 -26.99 3.92 0.49
C GLN A 87 -26.36 2.98 -0.54
N ASN A 88 -26.54 3.32 -1.83
CA ASN A 88 -25.97 2.60 -2.95
C ASN A 88 -25.85 3.55 -4.16
N PRO A 89 -24.64 3.92 -4.62
CA PRO A 89 -23.32 3.46 -4.15
C PRO A 89 -23.06 3.72 -2.66
N ASP A 90 -22.24 2.85 -2.07
CA ASP A 90 -21.66 3.04 -0.74
C ASP A 90 -20.16 3.36 -0.86
N TYR A 91 -19.66 4.25 -0.02
CA TYR A 91 -18.29 4.77 -0.09
C TYR A 91 -17.55 4.48 1.21
N GLY A 92 -16.25 4.18 1.10
CA GLY A 92 -15.38 3.98 2.25
C GLY A 92 -13.95 4.42 1.99
N GLU A 93 -13.21 4.69 3.05
CA GLU A 93 -11.77 4.91 2.99
C GLU A 93 -11.05 3.66 3.49
N VAL A 94 -10.04 3.19 2.75
CA VAL A 94 -9.25 2.00 3.07
C VAL A 94 -7.77 2.27 2.91
N LYS A 95 -6.94 1.49 3.61
CA LYS A 95 -5.48 1.47 3.42
C LYS A 95 -5.11 0.20 2.68
N LEU A 96 -4.58 0.37 1.47
CA LEU A 96 -4.18 -0.71 0.59
C LEU A 96 -2.66 -0.80 0.57
N VAL A 97 -2.15 -2.01 0.34
CA VAL A 97 -0.73 -2.24 0.05
C VAL A 97 -0.32 -1.47 -1.20
N ALA A 98 0.85 -0.83 -1.13
CA ALA A 98 1.44 -0.07 -2.23
C ALA A 98 2.66 -0.79 -2.83
N HIS A 99 2.97 -0.49 -4.09
CA HIS A 99 4.18 -0.90 -4.81
C HIS A 99 4.34 -2.42 -5.00
N ARG A 100 3.27 -3.21 -4.83
CA ARG A 100 3.23 -4.64 -5.15
C ARG A 100 1.81 -5.13 -5.33
N ASP A 101 1.67 -6.30 -5.96
CA ASP A 101 0.41 -7.02 -6.02
C ASP A 101 -0.02 -7.47 -4.62
N ALA A 102 -1.26 -7.17 -4.26
CA ALA A 102 -1.88 -7.63 -3.03
C ALA A 102 -3.28 -8.16 -3.30
N THR A 103 -3.61 -9.27 -2.66
CA THR A 103 -4.92 -9.92 -2.77
C THR A 103 -5.87 -9.42 -1.70
N TYR A 104 -7.10 -9.13 -2.09
CA TYR A 104 -8.18 -8.68 -1.22
C TYR A 104 -9.40 -9.59 -1.36
N TRP A 105 -10.18 -9.70 -0.28
CA TRP A 105 -11.38 -10.53 -0.22
C TRP A 105 -12.59 -9.67 0.10
N LEU A 106 -13.63 -9.79 -0.72
CA LEU A 106 -14.91 -9.14 -0.53
C LEU A 106 -15.97 -10.18 -0.17
N ASP A 107 -16.50 -10.10 1.04
CA ASP A 107 -17.67 -10.85 1.49
C ASP A 107 -18.91 -9.95 1.40
N VAL A 108 -19.98 -10.42 0.75
CA VAL A 108 -21.27 -9.72 0.68
C VAL A 108 -22.40 -10.69 1.03
N VAL A 109 -23.35 -10.21 1.83
CA VAL A 109 -24.55 -10.98 2.23
C VAL A 109 -25.79 -10.20 1.87
N TRP A 110 -26.69 -10.79 1.07
CA TRP A 110 -27.99 -10.22 0.71
C TRP A 110 -29.13 -10.73 1.61
N PRO A 111 -30.24 -9.98 1.70
CA PRO A 111 -31.44 -10.38 2.41
C PRO A 111 -32.05 -11.72 1.96
N ASP A 112 -32.72 -12.41 2.87
CA ASP A 112 -33.38 -13.70 2.62
C ASP A 112 -34.61 -13.62 1.70
N ASP A 113 -35.19 -12.43 1.56
CA ASP A 113 -36.32 -12.14 0.67
C ASP A 113 -35.87 -11.77 -0.75
N ALA A 114 -34.56 -11.76 -1.03
CA ALA A 114 -34.07 -11.76 -2.40
C ALA A 114 -34.60 -13.01 -3.11
N ALA A 115 -35.32 -12.81 -4.22
CA ALA A 115 -35.92 -13.90 -4.98
C ALA A 115 -34.90 -15.02 -5.24
N ASP A 116 -35.31 -16.29 -5.12
CA ASP A 116 -34.43 -17.47 -5.20
C ASP A 116 -33.69 -17.67 -6.55
N THR A 117 -33.80 -16.71 -7.46
CA THR A 117 -33.11 -16.64 -8.76
C THR A 117 -32.57 -15.24 -9.06
N ALA A 118 -32.53 -14.34 -8.07
CA ALA A 118 -32.04 -12.99 -8.24
C ALA A 118 -30.54 -13.03 -8.54
N TYR A 119 -30.15 -12.35 -9.62
CA TYR A 119 -28.74 -12.10 -9.88
C TYR A 119 -28.28 -10.94 -9.01
N HIS A 120 -27.39 -11.25 -8.08
CA HIS A 120 -26.68 -10.27 -7.28
C HIS A 120 -25.43 -9.84 -8.03
N LEU A 121 -25.27 -8.53 -8.21
CA LEU A 121 -24.09 -7.89 -8.77
C LEU A 121 -23.48 -6.95 -7.71
N VAL A 122 -22.15 -6.89 -7.67
CA VAL A 122 -21.41 -5.81 -7.03
C VAL A 122 -20.33 -5.31 -8.00
N LYS A 123 -20.22 -4.00 -8.12
CA LYS A 123 -19.09 -3.32 -8.75
C LYS A 123 -18.27 -2.66 -7.67
N VAL A 124 -16.96 -2.80 -7.77
CA VAL A 124 -15.99 -2.22 -6.84
C VAL A 124 -15.10 -1.29 -7.64
N SER A 125 -15.08 -0.01 -7.28
CA SER A 125 -14.16 0.98 -7.86
C SER A 125 -13.21 1.44 -6.77
N ILE A 126 -11.91 1.39 -7.02
CA ILE A 126 -10.86 1.80 -6.07
C ILE A 126 -10.12 3.00 -6.67
N PHE A 127 -10.08 4.09 -5.90
CA PHE A 127 -9.45 5.34 -6.26
C PHE A 127 -8.32 5.64 -5.26
N PRO A 128 -7.07 5.23 -5.56
CA PRO A 128 -5.95 5.49 -4.66
C PRO A 128 -5.56 6.97 -4.66
N SER A 129 -4.93 7.43 -3.58
CA SER A 129 -4.39 8.79 -3.50
C SER A 129 -3.29 9.08 -4.52
N HIS A 130 -2.65 8.04 -5.07
CA HIS A 130 -1.67 8.11 -6.16
C HIS A 130 -1.72 6.81 -6.97
N GLY A 131 -1.45 6.89 -8.29
CA GLY A 131 -1.59 5.76 -9.22
C GLY A 131 -2.94 5.76 -9.95
N GLU A 132 -3.18 4.72 -10.75
CA GLU A 132 -4.44 4.55 -11.49
C GLU A 132 -5.52 3.87 -10.64
N GLY A 133 -6.76 4.28 -10.83
CA GLY A 133 -7.92 3.62 -10.24
C GLY A 133 -8.18 2.27 -10.90
N GLN A 134 -8.72 1.33 -10.14
CA GLN A 134 -9.06 -0.01 -10.64
C GLN A 134 -10.52 -0.34 -10.39
N GLN A 135 -11.11 -1.14 -11.28
CA GLN A 135 -12.51 -1.53 -11.20
C GLN A 135 -12.70 -3.04 -11.36
N TYR A 136 -13.56 -3.61 -10.53
CA TYR A 136 -13.94 -5.02 -10.55
C TYR A 136 -15.46 -5.15 -10.57
N SER A 137 -15.95 -6.27 -11.12
CA SER A 137 -17.37 -6.58 -11.14
C SER A 137 -17.57 -8.07 -10.90
N PHE A 138 -18.42 -8.40 -9.93
CA PHE A 138 -18.74 -9.77 -9.57
C PHE A 138 -20.23 -10.01 -9.60
N SER A 139 -20.63 -11.24 -9.92
CA SER A 139 -22.04 -11.61 -9.95
C SER A 139 -22.26 -13.02 -9.42
N SER A 140 -23.35 -13.21 -8.68
CA SER A 140 -23.73 -14.52 -8.15
C SER A 140 -25.24 -14.62 -8.04
N GLN A 141 -25.77 -15.83 -8.12
CA GLN A 141 -27.17 -16.13 -7.74
C GLN A 141 -27.30 -16.52 -6.26
N SER A 142 -26.17 -16.66 -5.56
CA SER A 142 -26.15 -16.95 -4.14
C SER A 142 -26.36 -15.67 -3.34
N ARG A 143 -27.10 -15.78 -2.23
CA ARG A 143 -27.27 -14.71 -1.23
C ARG A 143 -25.96 -14.34 -0.54
N LYS A 144 -24.95 -15.21 -0.62
CA LYS A 144 -23.59 -14.95 -0.13
C LYS A 144 -22.62 -14.96 -1.29
N MET A 145 -21.82 -13.92 -1.37
CA MET A 145 -20.74 -13.78 -2.32
C MET A 145 -19.44 -13.62 -1.53
N ASN A 146 -18.42 -14.38 -1.92
CA ASN A 146 -17.06 -14.26 -1.42
C ASN A 146 -16.18 -14.22 -2.66
N GLU A 147 -15.62 -13.05 -2.93
CA GLU A 147 -14.85 -12.80 -4.14
C GLU A 147 -13.46 -12.35 -3.77
N THR A 148 -12.50 -12.75 -4.59
CA THR A 148 -11.10 -12.40 -4.43
C THR A 148 -10.67 -11.55 -5.61
N PHE A 149 -9.93 -10.48 -5.34
CA PHE A 149 -9.34 -9.64 -6.39
C PHE A 149 -7.96 -9.17 -5.99
N ASP A 150 -7.08 -9.07 -6.98
CA ASP A 150 -5.73 -8.56 -6.81
C ASP A 150 -5.70 -7.09 -7.21
N TYR A 151 -5.08 -6.25 -6.39
CA TYR A 151 -4.90 -4.84 -6.63
C TYR A 151 -3.41 -4.48 -6.65
N ASN A 152 -3.05 -3.60 -7.57
CA ASN A 152 -1.70 -3.09 -7.77
C ASN A 152 -1.77 -1.56 -7.98
N THR A 153 -0.87 -0.80 -7.38
CA THR A 153 -0.83 0.67 -7.56
C THR A 153 -0.36 1.13 -8.93
N GLY A 154 0.00 0.20 -9.84
CA GLY A 154 0.38 0.48 -11.22
C GLY A 154 1.74 1.16 -11.36
N GLU A 155 2.54 1.21 -10.31
CA GLU A 155 3.94 1.64 -10.42
C GLU A 155 4.73 0.50 -11.08
N HIS A 156 4.78 0.56 -12.41
CA HIS A 156 5.86 -0.07 -13.14
C HIS A 156 7.14 0.68 -12.77
N ASP A 157 8.07 0.00 -12.10
CA ASP A 157 9.46 0.44 -12.10
C ASP A 157 9.88 0.52 -13.58
N ASP A 158 10.01 1.75 -14.10
CA ASP A 158 10.63 2.00 -15.39
C ASP A 158 12.10 1.56 -15.29
N GLU A 159 12.40 0.35 -15.78
CA GLU A 159 13.77 -0.17 -15.95
C GLU A 159 14.42 0.35 -17.23
#